data_AF-A0A258V1X6-F1
#
_entry.id   AF-A0A258V1X6-F1
#
_cell.length_a   1.000
_cell.length_b   1.000
_cell.length_c   1.000
_cell.angle_alpha   90.00
_cell.angle_beta   90.00
_cell.angle_gamma   90.00
#
_symmetry.space_group_name_H-M   'P 1'
#
loop_
_entity.id
_entity.type
_entity.pdbx_description
1 polymer ?
#
loop_
_entity_poly.entity_id
_entity_poly.type
_entity_poly.pdbx_seq_one_letter_code
_entity_poly.pdbx_strand_id
1 'polypeptide(L)'
;MTAATNATTHRLALHAAALATLGTCPTWDKAVTEYLARAALATADEAFGTSWQKRYDLEMAEHALASEHGKHWRDRPDLAPRARELARADDAIADERAAVFQNPTEEAAHELVRIPAPTIAAALLKVELIDRHQLWDDVRFETDGLAIVHADIARISGIAPSDSAPAKAA
;
A
#
# COMPACT_ATOMS: atom_id res chain seq x y z
N MET A 1 -9.66 11.37 14.99
CA MET A 1 -8.38 12.05 14.63
C MET A 1 -7.14 11.18 14.81
N THR A 2 -7.17 10.10 15.59
CA THR A 2 -5.99 9.26 15.89
C THR A 2 -5.54 8.34 14.74
N ALA A 3 -6.45 7.81 13.93
CA ALA A 3 -6.10 6.84 12.87
C ALA A 3 -5.31 7.46 11.70
N ALA A 4 -5.69 8.66 11.24
CA ALA A 4 -5.01 9.33 10.12
C ALA A 4 -3.59 9.79 10.50
N THR A 5 -3.40 10.27 11.73
CA THR A 5 -2.07 10.64 12.25
C THR A 5 -1.14 9.42 12.30
N ASN A 6 -1.66 8.25 12.70
CA ASN A 6 -0.88 7.01 12.74
C ASN A 6 -0.43 6.56 11.33
N ALA A 7 -1.29 6.69 10.32
CA ALA A 7 -0.98 6.26 8.96
C ALA A 7 0.15 7.09 8.31
N THR A 8 0.16 8.41 8.53
CA THR A 8 1.22 9.30 8.01
C THR A 8 2.55 9.06 8.72
N THR A 9 2.55 8.94 10.05
CA THR A 9 3.76 8.66 10.83
C THR A 9 4.39 7.34 10.42
N HIS A 10 3.58 6.28 10.27
CA HIS A 10 4.07 4.98 9.85
C HIS A 10 4.65 5.02 8.43
N ARG A 11 4.00 5.72 7.48
CA ARG A 11 4.51 5.91 6.11
C ARG A 11 5.88 6.60 6.10
N LEU A 12 6.04 7.66 6.89
CA LEU A 12 7.31 8.36 7.02
C LEU A 12 8.40 7.48 7.63
N ALA A 13 8.08 6.70 8.67
CA ALA A 13 9.01 5.77 9.28
C ALA A 13 9.48 4.69 8.28
N LEU A 14 8.56 4.13 7.49
CA LEU A 14 8.87 3.16 6.44
C LEU A 14 9.80 3.75 5.37
N HIS A 15 9.50 4.96 4.88
CA HIS A 15 10.36 5.61 3.89
C HIS A 15 11.74 5.93 4.44
N ALA A 16 11.84 6.39 5.69
CA ALA A 16 13.11 6.64 6.36
C ALA A 16 13.93 5.34 6.52
N ALA A 17 13.27 4.24 6.92
CA ALA A 17 13.91 2.93 6.99
C ALA A 17 14.43 2.47 5.63
N ALA A 18 13.63 2.63 4.57
CA ALA A 18 14.03 2.29 3.20
C ALA A 18 15.26 3.09 2.75
N LEU A 19 15.25 4.41 2.93
CA LEU A 19 16.37 5.29 2.61
C LEU A 19 17.65 4.90 3.38
N ALA A 20 17.52 4.48 4.64
CA ALA A 20 18.65 4.04 5.46
C ALA A 20 19.30 2.74 4.97
N THR A 21 18.68 2.03 4.03
CA THR A 21 19.22 0.78 3.46
C THR A 21 19.99 0.97 2.15
N LEU A 22 19.97 2.17 1.58
CA LEU A 22 20.64 2.49 0.32
C LEU A 22 22.17 2.45 0.44
N GLY A 23 22.85 2.18 -0.67
CA GLY A 23 24.31 2.14 -0.77
C GLY A 23 24.93 0.83 -0.31
N THR A 24 24.10 -0.19 -0.03
CA THR A 24 24.54 -1.48 0.49
C THR A 24 24.71 -2.52 -0.62
N CYS A 25 23.87 -2.48 -1.66
CA CYS A 25 23.91 -3.41 -2.78
C CYS A 25 23.19 -2.79 -4.00
N PRO A 26 23.80 -2.76 -5.21
CA PRO A 26 23.18 -2.13 -6.38
C PRO A 26 21.81 -2.71 -6.76
N THR A 27 21.62 -4.03 -6.64
CA THR A 27 20.35 -4.69 -6.95
C THR A 27 19.26 -4.29 -5.96
N TRP A 28 19.61 -4.25 -4.67
CA TRP A 28 18.72 -3.79 -3.61
C TRP A 28 18.36 -2.30 -3.77
N ASP A 29 19.36 -1.46 -4.00
CA ASP A 29 19.18 -0.01 -4.14
C ASP A 29 18.24 0.34 -5.30
N LYS A 30 18.36 -0.38 -6.42
CA LYS A 30 17.44 -0.24 -7.56
C LYS A 30 16.00 -0.56 -7.17
N ALA A 31 15.77 -1.66 -6.45
CA ALA A 31 14.43 -2.07 -6.05
C ALA A 31 13.82 -1.15 -4.98
N VAL A 32 14.62 -0.69 -4.01
CA VAL A 32 14.19 0.33 -3.04
C VAL A 32 13.82 1.64 -3.75
N THR A 33 14.64 2.07 -4.72
CA THR A 33 14.37 3.29 -5.48
C THR A 33 13.07 3.17 -6.29
N GLU A 34 12.85 2.04 -6.95
CA GLU A 34 11.59 1.78 -7.68
C GLU A 34 10.39 1.83 -6.72
N TYR A 35 10.45 1.12 -5.59
CA TYR A 35 9.40 1.13 -4.58
C TYR A 35 9.10 2.55 -4.07
N LEU A 36 10.13 3.30 -3.67
CA LEU A 36 9.98 4.66 -3.17
C LEU A 36 9.42 5.61 -4.23
N ALA A 37 9.81 5.46 -5.50
CA ALA A 37 9.27 6.26 -6.59
C ALA A 37 7.76 5.99 -6.80
N ARG A 38 7.34 4.72 -6.80
CA ARG A 38 5.91 4.35 -6.92
C ARG A 38 5.11 4.84 -5.72
N ALA A 39 5.60 4.64 -4.50
CA ALA A 39 4.95 5.10 -3.28
C ALA A 39 4.84 6.64 -3.23
N ALA A 40 5.86 7.36 -3.73
CA ALA A 40 5.83 8.81 -3.83
C ALA A 40 4.76 9.30 -4.82
N LEU A 41 4.68 8.67 -6.00
CA LEU A 41 3.64 9.00 -7.00
C LEU A 41 2.24 8.71 -6.48
N ALA A 42 2.03 7.56 -5.83
CA ALA A 42 0.75 7.22 -5.21
C ALA A 42 0.34 8.23 -4.11
N THR A 43 1.32 8.67 -3.29
CA THR A 43 1.09 9.69 -2.25
C THR A 43 0.80 11.07 -2.85
N ALA A 44 1.51 11.44 -3.92
CA ALA A 44 1.25 12.69 -4.63
C ALA A 44 -0.15 12.72 -5.23
N ASP A 45 -0.59 11.61 -5.83
CA ASP A 45 -1.94 11.52 -6.40
C ASP A 45 -3.04 11.62 -5.33
N GLU A 46 -2.85 11.00 -4.16
CA GLU A 46 -3.74 11.15 -2.99
C GLU A 46 -3.87 12.59 -2.50
N ALA A 47 -2.81 13.38 -2.62
CA ALA A 47 -2.74 14.70 -2.02
C ALA A 47 -3.19 15.81 -2.97
N PHE A 48 -2.86 15.70 -4.26
CA PHE A 48 -3.07 16.76 -5.25
C PHE A 48 -3.14 16.26 -6.70
N GLY A 49 -3.34 14.96 -6.92
CA GLY A 49 -3.43 14.40 -8.26
C GLY A 49 -4.83 14.38 -8.85
N THR A 50 -4.92 13.73 -10.02
CA THR A 50 -6.15 13.61 -10.79
C THR A 50 -7.21 12.83 -10.04
N SER A 51 -6.84 11.74 -9.35
CA SER A 51 -7.82 10.93 -8.61
C SER A 51 -8.38 11.73 -7.43
N TRP A 52 -7.53 12.49 -6.74
CA TRP A 52 -7.98 13.40 -5.68
C TRP A 52 -8.98 14.43 -6.20
N GLN A 53 -8.69 15.08 -7.33
CA GLN A 53 -9.60 16.06 -7.93
C GLN A 53 -10.95 15.43 -8.31
N LYS A 54 -10.94 14.25 -8.94
CA LYS A 54 -12.16 13.52 -9.30
C LYS A 54 -13.02 13.19 -8.07
N ARG A 55 -12.39 12.76 -6.96
CA ARG A 55 -13.11 12.49 -5.71
C ARG A 55 -13.66 13.76 -5.07
N TYR A 56 -12.90 14.85 -5.11
CA TYR A 56 -13.37 16.15 -4.63
C TYR A 56 -14.59 16.63 -5.43
N ASP A 57 -14.56 16.52 -6.76
CA ASP A 57 -15.68 16.90 -7.62
C ASP A 57 -16.93 16.03 -7.33
N LEU A 58 -16.71 14.73 -7.06
CA LEU A 58 -17.77 13.81 -6.66
C LEU A 58 -18.38 14.20 -5.30
N GLU A 59 -17.55 14.47 -4.29
CA GLU A 59 -17.98 14.92 -2.96
C GLU A 59 -18.78 16.22 -3.07
N MET A 60 -18.35 17.16 -3.93
CA MET A 60 -19.08 18.40 -4.15
C MET A 60 -20.44 18.17 -4.81
N ALA A 61 -20.54 17.22 -5.76
CA ALA A 61 -21.82 16.85 -6.36
C ALA A 61 -22.77 16.21 -5.32
N GLU A 62 -22.25 15.38 -4.41
CA GLU A 62 -23.03 14.82 -3.31
C GLU A 62 -23.51 15.89 -2.32
N HIS A 63 -22.64 16.87 -2.02
CA HIS A 63 -22.98 17.99 -1.15
C HIS A 63 -24.08 18.87 -1.75
N ALA A 64 -24.04 19.11 -3.06
CA ALA A 64 -25.09 19.84 -3.77
C ALA A 64 -26.45 19.12 -3.66
N LEU A 65 -26.48 17.80 -3.90
CA LEU A 65 -27.71 16.99 -3.75
C LEU A 65 -28.22 17.00 -2.31
N ALA A 66 -27.33 16.91 -1.32
CA ALA A 66 -27.71 16.99 0.08
C ALA A 66 -28.26 18.36 0.48
N SER A 67 -27.74 19.43 -0.15
CA SER A 67 -28.23 20.80 0.08
C SER A 67 -29.62 21.02 -0.54
N GLU A 68 -29.87 20.45 -1.72
CA GLU A 68 -31.15 20.60 -2.42
C GLU A 68 -32.25 19.68 -1.90
N HIS A 69 -31.90 18.44 -1.52
CA HIS A 69 -32.86 17.38 -1.21
C HIS A 69 -32.80 16.86 0.23
N GLY A 70 -31.90 17.43 1.05
CA GLY A 70 -31.68 17.06 2.44
C GLY A 70 -30.64 15.95 2.62
N LYS A 71 -30.16 15.77 3.87
CA LYS A 71 -29.09 14.79 4.21
C LYS A 71 -29.44 13.33 3.87
N HIS A 72 -30.73 13.01 3.79
CA HIS A 72 -31.27 11.69 3.47
C HIS A 72 -31.67 11.55 1.99
N TRP A 73 -31.12 12.38 1.09
CA TRP A 73 -31.45 12.34 -0.33
C TRP A 73 -31.21 10.95 -0.97
N ARG A 74 -30.27 10.16 -0.45
CA ARG A 74 -29.99 8.80 -0.93
C ARG A 74 -31.13 7.81 -0.69
N ASP A 75 -31.98 8.07 0.31
CA ASP A 75 -33.13 7.21 0.65
C ASP A 75 -34.34 7.52 -0.25
N ARG A 76 -34.27 8.59 -1.05
CA ARG A 76 -35.35 9.02 -1.93
C ARG A 76 -35.40 8.18 -3.22
N PRO A 77 -36.52 7.49 -3.50
CA PRO A 77 -36.63 6.63 -4.68
C PRO A 77 -36.44 7.37 -6.01
N ASP A 78 -36.86 8.64 -6.08
CA ASP A 78 -36.73 9.49 -7.28
C ASP A 78 -35.27 9.87 -7.59
N LEU A 79 -34.38 9.81 -6.60
CA LEU A 79 -32.95 10.12 -6.74
C LEU A 79 -32.06 8.86 -6.81
N ALA A 80 -32.64 7.67 -6.72
CA ALA A 80 -31.91 6.40 -6.81
C ALA A 80 -31.05 6.27 -8.09
N PRO A 81 -31.47 6.76 -9.29
CA PRO A 81 -30.60 6.76 -10.46
C PRO A 81 -29.32 7.58 -10.24
N ARG A 82 -29.44 8.77 -9.63
CA ARG A 82 -28.30 9.65 -9.36
C ARG A 82 -27.38 9.07 -8.30
N ALA A 83 -27.92 8.46 -7.25
CA ALA A 83 -27.13 7.75 -6.25
C ALA A 83 -26.29 6.62 -6.86
N ARG A 84 -26.88 5.83 -7.77
CA ARG A 84 -26.15 4.77 -8.49
C ARG A 84 -25.07 5.31 -9.41
N GLU A 85 -25.32 6.45 -10.07
CA GLU A 85 -24.34 7.09 -10.93
C GLU A 85 -23.11 7.55 -10.14
N LEU A 86 -23.31 8.21 -8.99
CA LEU A 86 -22.22 8.67 -8.14
C LEU A 86 -21.44 7.50 -7.52
N ALA A 87 -22.12 6.44 -7.09
CA ALA A 87 -21.45 5.23 -6.60
C ALA A 87 -20.55 4.59 -7.67
N ARG A 88 -21.06 4.45 -8.91
CA ARG A 88 -20.25 3.94 -10.03
C ARG A 88 -19.07 4.84 -10.38
N ALA A 89 -19.25 6.16 -10.24
CA ALA A 89 -18.16 7.10 -10.46
C ALA A 89 -17.08 6.96 -9.37
N ASP A 90 -17.45 6.78 -8.09
CA ASP A 90 -16.49 6.50 -7.02
C ASP A 90 -15.73 5.20 -7.27
N ASP A 91 -16.44 4.12 -7.61
CA ASP A 91 -15.84 2.82 -7.94
C ASP A 91 -14.85 2.96 -9.11
N ALA A 92 -15.24 3.66 -10.18
CA ALA A 92 -14.37 3.87 -11.35
C ALA A 92 -13.10 4.68 -11.00
N ILE A 93 -13.22 5.67 -10.12
CA ILE A 93 -12.07 6.44 -9.63
C ILE A 93 -11.15 5.54 -8.79
N ALA A 94 -11.72 4.69 -7.94
CA ALA A 94 -10.97 3.74 -7.13
C ALA A 94 -10.22 2.72 -8.00
N ASP A 95 -10.88 2.15 -9.00
CA ASP A 95 -10.30 1.17 -9.94
C ASP A 95 -9.16 1.79 -10.78
N GLU A 96 -9.38 2.97 -11.34
CA GLU A 96 -8.36 3.69 -12.12
C GLU A 96 -7.13 3.98 -11.25
N ARG A 97 -7.37 4.50 -10.04
CA ARG A 97 -6.30 4.80 -9.09
C ARG A 97 -5.55 3.54 -8.68
N ALA A 98 -6.27 2.45 -8.43
CA ALA A 98 -5.67 1.18 -8.07
C ALA A 98 -4.74 0.69 -9.19
N ALA A 99 -5.22 0.71 -10.44
CA ALA A 99 -4.44 0.28 -11.61
C ALA A 99 -3.19 1.14 -11.85
N VAL A 100 -3.28 2.46 -11.67
CA VAL A 100 -2.19 3.39 -12.00
C VAL A 100 -1.16 3.51 -10.87
N PHE A 101 -1.59 3.43 -9.61
CA PHE A 101 -0.74 3.76 -8.47
C PHE A 101 -0.61 2.63 -7.45
N GLN A 102 -1.72 2.02 -7.03
CA GLN A 102 -1.68 1.03 -5.96
C GLN A 102 -1.00 -0.27 -6.43
N ASN A 103 -1.50 -0.87 -7.51
CA ASN A 103 -0.98 -2.14 -8.03
C ASN A 103 0.51 -2.04 -8.38
N PRO A 104 1.00 -0.99 -9.07
CA PRO A 104 2.44 -0.85 -9.32
C PRO A 104 3.28 -0.67 -8.05
N THR A 105 2.72 -0.06 -6.99
CA THR A 105 3.41 0.08 -5.70
C THR A 105 3.50 -1.26 -4.99
N GLU A 106 2.43 -2.05 -5.00
CA GLU A 106 2.41 -3.42 -4.46
C GLU A 106 3.38 -4.33 -5.23
N GLU A 107 3.36 -4.28 -6.56
CA GLU A 107 4.31 -5.03 -7.41
C GLU A 107 5.77 -4.67 -7.08
N ALA A 108 6.09 -3.39 -6.91
CA ALA A 108 7.43 -2.98 -6.51
C ALA A 108 7.81 -3.48 -5.10
N ALA A 109 6.84 -3.54 -4.17
CA ALA A 109 7.06 -4.13 -2.86
C ALA A 109 7.29 -5.65 -2.93
N HIS A 110 6.55 -6.38 -3.77
CA HIS A 110 6.75 -7.81 -4.01
C HIS A 110 8.17 -8.10 -4.50
N GLU A 111 8.60 -7.35 -5.53
CA GLU A 111 9.94 -7.50 -6.10
C GLU A 111 11.03 -7.18 -5.06
N LEU A 112 10.86 -6.12 -4.28
CA LEU A 112 11.81 -5.77 -3.22
C LEU A 112 11.91 -6.86 -2.13
N VAL A 113 10.78 -7.41 -1.69
CA VAL A 113 10.78 -8.46 -0.66
C VAL A 113 11.43 -9.76 -1.15
N ARG A 114 11.42 -10.04 -2.46
CA ARG A 114 12.08 -11.23 -3.05
C ARG A 114 13.61 -11.13 -3.09
N ILE A 115 14.18 -9.92 -3.14
CA ILE A 115 15.63 -9.72 -3.21
C ILE A 115 16.26 -9.98 -1.85
N PRO A 116 17.27 -10.88 -1.69
CA PRO A 116 17.91 -11.12 -0.40
C PRO A 116 18.40 -9.82 0.27
N ALA A 117 18.01 -9.60 1.53
CA ALA A 117 18.31 -8.36 2.23
C ALA A 117 19.83 -8.19 2.48
N PRO A 118 20.49 -7.10 2.04
CA PRO A 118 21.94 -6.97 2.24
C PRO A 118 22.34 -6.73 3.71
N THR A 119 21.42 -6.27 4.56
CA THR A 119 21.68 -5.91 5.97
C THR A 119 20.49 -6.25 6.88
N ILE A 120 20.68 -6.24 8.20
CA ILE A 120 19.58 -6.41 9.16
C ILE A 120 18.52 -5.31 9.00
N ALA A 121 18.93 -4.06 8.72
CA ALA A 121 18.00 -2.98 8.45
C ALA A 121 17.11 -3.26 7.22
N ALA A 122 17.69 -3.84 6.18
CA ALA A 122 16.94 -4.30 5.00
C ALA A 122 15.99 -5.46 5.31
N ALA A 123 16.38 -6.40 6.18
CA ALA A 123 15.49 -7.48 6.61
C ALA A 123 14.31 -6.94 7.43
N LEU A 124 14.53 -5.95 8.31
CA LEU A 124 13.47 -5.28 9.06
C LEU A 124 12.54 -4.48 8.13
N LEU A 125 13.07 -3.81 7.10
CA LEU A 125 12.26 -3.15 6.08
C LEU A 125 11.28 -4.14 5.42
N LYS A 126 11.72 -5.37 5.13
CA LYS A 126 10.84 -6.38 4.53
C LYS A 126 9.68 -6.76 5.45
N VAL A 127 9.89 -6.85 6.76
CA VAL A 127 8.81 -7.11 7.73
C VAL A 127 7.72 -6.06 7.58
N GLU A 128 8.11 -4.79 7.56
CA GLU A 128 7.18 -3.67 7.40
C GLU A 128 6.47 -3.68 6.05
N LEU A 129 7.17 -4.04 4.96
CA LEU A 129 6.55 -4.17 3.63
C LEU A 129 5.55 -5.33 3.56
N ILE A 130 5.89 -6.47 4.15
CA ILE A 130 5.01 -7.65 4.20
C ILE A 130 3.73 -7.34 4.97
N ASP A 131 3.83 -6.68 6.12
CA ASP A 131 2.66 -6.30 6.92
C ASP A 131 1.82 -5.22 6.20
N ARG A 132 2.46 -4.13 5.77
CA ARG A 132 1.77 -2.98 5.20
C ARG A 132 1.01 -3.30 3.92
N HIS A 133 1.61 -4.10 3.03
CA HIS A 133 0.98 -4.52 1.78
C HIS A 133 0.24 -5.85 1.93
N GLN A 134 0.14 -6.39 3.15
CA GLN A 134 -0.53 -7.64 3.46
C GLN A 134 -0.10 -8.78 2.52
N LEU A 135 1.20 -8.85 2.24
CA LEU A 135 1.76 -9.82 1.28
C LEU A 135 1.51 -11.26 1.72
N TRP A 136 1.20 -11.49 3.00
CA TRP A 136 0.82 -12.79 3.53
C TRP A 136 -0.57 -13.27 3.06
N ASP A 137 -1.46 -12.37 2.64
CA ASP A 137 -2.81 -12.65 2.12
C ASP A 137 -2.89 -12.59 0.59
N ASP A 138 -1.81 -12.16 -0.08
CA ASP A 138 -1.79 -12.05 -1.54
C ASP A 138 -1.53 -13.42 -2.20
N VAL A 139 -2.50 -13.88 -3.00
CA VAL A 139 -2.40 -15.13 -3.78
C VAL A 139 -1.23 -15.16 -4.76
N ARG A 140 -0.69 -14.00 -5.15
CA ARG A 140 0.49 -13.87 -6.02
C ARG A 140 1.81 -14.01 -5.25
N PHE A 141 1.75 -14.00 -3.92
CA PHE A 141 2.90 -14.10 -3.04
C PHE A 141 2.99 -15.52 -2.46
N GLU A 142 3.49 -16.44 -3.30
CA GLU A 142 3.54 -17.88 -3.01
C GLU A 142 4.41 -18.23 -1.79
N THR A 143 5.39 -17.38 -1.48
CA THR A 143 6.35 -17.63 -0.41
C THR A 143 5.84 -17.10 0.92
N ASP A 144 6.01 -17.88 1.99
CA ASP A 144 5.77 -17.40 3.35
C ASP A 144 6.71 -16.22 3.70
N GLY A 145 6.11 -15.06 4.00
CA GLY A 145 6.86 -13.86 4.37
C GLY A 145 7.77 -14.05 5.58
N LEU A 146 7.34 -14.87 6.57
CA LEU A 146 8.17 -15.18 7.73
C LEU A 146 9.41 -15.98 7.32
N ALA A 147 9.25 -16.94 6.40
CA ALA A 147 10.36 -17.74 5.89
C ALA A 147 11.40 -16.88 5.16
N ILE A 148 10.97 -15.88 4.40
CA ILE A 148 11.88 -14.92 3.74
C ILE A 148 12.71 -14.16 4.77
N VAL A 149 12.06 -13.59 5.79
CA VAL A 149 12.73 -12.81 6.84
C VAL A 149 13.69 -13.68 7.64
N HIS A 150 13.29 -14.90 8.00
CA HIS A 150 14.16 -15.87 8.68
C HIS A 150 15.41 -16.20 7.84
N ALA A 151 15.25 -16.48 6.54
CA ALA A 151 16.37 -16.78 5.65
C ALA A 151 17.37 -15.61 5.57
N ASP A 152 16.86 -14.38 5.50
CA ASP A 152 17.69 -13.19 5.48
C ASP A 152 18.42 -12.96 6.81
N ILE A 153 17.73 -13.05 7.95
CA ILE A 153 18.34 -12.90 9.27
C ILE A 153 19.43 -13.96 9.47
N ALA A 154 19.15 -15.22 9.13
CA ALA A 154 20.11 -16.30 9.28
C ALA A 154 21.36 -16.08 8.44
N ARG A 155 21.19 -15.69 7.16
CA ARG A 155 22.31 -15.38 6.27
C ARG A 155 23.15 -14.21 6.76
N ILE A 156 22.54 -13.17 7.31
CA ILE A 156 23.22 -11.92 7.71
C ILE A 156 23.89 -12.04 9.07
N SER A 157 23.22 -12.66 10.04
CA SER A 157 23.69 -12.73 11.43
C SER A 157 24.47 -14.01 11.76
N GLY A 158 24.36 -15.04 10.92
CA GLY A 158 24.86 -16.39 11.22
C GLY A 158 24.05 -17.12 12.30
N ILE A 159 22.94 -16.53 12.78
CA ILE A 159 22.04 -17.16 13.75
C ILE A 159 21.14 -18.14 12.98
N ALA A 160 21.30 -19.44 13.22
CA ALA A 160 20.40 -20.43 12.66
C ALA A 160 18.96 -20.17 13.13
N PRO A 161 17.96 -20.24 12.24
CA PRO A 161 16.57 -20.10 12.66
C PRO A 161 16.23 -21.25 13.61
N SER A 162 15.56 -20.93 14.71
CA SER A 162 14.98 -21.93 15.62
C SER A 162 14.08 -22.87 14.81
N ASP A 163 14.21 -24.19 14.99
CA ASP A 163 13.45 -25.26 14.29
C ASP A 163 11.93 -25.22 14.51
N SER A 164 11.38 -24.14 15.04
CA SER A 164 10.01 -23.99 15.53
C SER A 164 9.06 -23.24 14.58
N ALA A 165 9.41 -23.03 13.31
CA ALA A 165 8.49 -22.37 12.38
C ALA A 165 7.34 -23.32 12.00
N PRO A 166 6.06 -22.99 12.30
CA PRO A 166 4.93 -23.80 11.88
C PRO A 166 4.80 -23.75 10.36
N ALA A 167 4.71 -24.92 9.72
CA ALA A 167 4.43 -25.00 8.28
C ALA A 167 3.08 -24.35 7.97
N LYS A 168 3.02 -23.55 6.89
CA LYS A 168 1.77 -22.94 6.38
C LYS A 168 0.75 -24.07 6.17
N ALA A 169 -0.38 -24.04 6.87
CA ALA A 169 -1.46 -24.98 6.65
C ALA A 169 -1.98 -24.77 5.21
N ALA A 170 -1.93 -25.82 4.41
CA ALA A 170 -2.38 -25.84 3.02
C ALA A 170 -3.90 -25.71 2.90
#